data_AF-A0A4U5M0Y5-F1
#
_entry.id   AF-A0A4U5M0Y5-F1
#
_cell.length_a   1.000
_cell.length_b   1.000
_cell.length_c   1.000
_cell.angle_alpha   90.00
_cell.angle_beta   90.00
_cell.angle_gamma   90.00
#
_symmetry.space_group_name_H-M   'P 1'
#
loop_
_entity.id
_entity.type
_entity.pdbx_description
1 polymer ?
#
loop_
_entity_poly.entity_id
_entity_poly.type
_entity_poly.pdbx_seq_one_letter_code
_entity_poly.pdbx_strand_id
1 'polypeptide(L)'
;MNAEDDSRLASDPTQLDFAAKCARNVQPRLQAHYVRLFTTLKRPGRSTTDALVALAREKIDEAKDLFLEEIRTPDGKTFLQFPKHISPLLGDAWTFAPIRMVLDAYQKRPAGQNEVSQDHIEIVQLSLLWSLLLFTDQMTLFYTTINPNDVYVRIGEVFLMGQQLSGDEVVQQCVARFQQEYLITQGMKGLLKLSILKPITGLDNFISYYEDLMARFEEQGDGFPEFIIHILIGAYLNASIQDSLLTIRALWSNKRSILRLSTIPSAEVNALIEKIVHLRKTQMPTIAEYYYEAYSHMISQYASAVKMSKEDSLKERNQGTVMFALAKAELDVVEGDEECFVFH
;
A
#
# COMPACT_ATOMS: atom_id res chain seq x y z
N MET A 1 27.67 42.74 -4.26
CA MET A 1 27.84 42.19 -5.62
C MET A 1 28.21 40.73 -5.46
N ASN A 2 27.24 39.86 -5.17
CA ASN A 2 27.43 38.41 -5.10
C ASN A 2 26.34 37.77 -5.97
N ALA A 3 26.77 37.17 -7.07
CA ALA A 3 25.94 36.63 -8.14
C ALA A 3 25.45 35.19 -7.85
N GLU A 4 25.14 34.88 -6.60
CA GLU A 4 24.77 33.51 -6.18
C GLU A 4 23.27 33.31 -5.92
N ASP A 5 22.47 34.38 -5.88
CA ASP A 5 21.01 34.28 -5.68
C ASP A 5 20.18 34.25 -6.98
N ASP A 6 20.77 34.59 -8.14
CA ASP A 6 20.06 34.59 -9.44
C ASP A 6 20.16 33.25 -10.19
N SER A 7 21.06 32.34 -9.79
CA SER A 7 21.25 31.05 -10.48
C SER A 7 20.18 30.00 -10.18
N ARG A 8 19.29 30.25 -9.20
CA ARG A 8 18.12 29.40 -8.90
C ARG A 8 16.87 29.72 -9.74
N LEU A 9 16.88 30.82 -10.49
CA LEU A 9 15.76 31.28 -11.33
C LEU A 9 16.04 31.20 -12.84
N ALA A 10 17.29 30.96 -13.25
CA ALA A 10 17.65 30.74 -14.65
C ALA A 10 17.42 29.27 -15.04
N SER A 11 16.18 28.90 -15.35
CA SER A 11 15.94 27.68 -16.13
C SER A 11 16.52 27.90 -17.53
N ASP A 12 17.44 27.01 -17.95
CA ASP A 12 18.12 27.11 -19.24
C ASP A 12 17.07 27.23 -20.37
N PRO A 13 17.12 28.27 -21.22
CA PRO A 13 16.19 28.46 -22.32
C PRO A 13 16.06 27.22 -23.23
N THR A 14 17.12 26.43 -23.33
CA THR A 14 17.12 25.17 -24.10
C THR A 14 16.34 24.06 -23.38
N GLN A 15 16.40 23.99 -22.05
CA GLN A 15 15.59 23.06 -21.26
C GLN A 15 14.11 23.47 -21.28
N LEU A 16 13.81 24.77 -21.24
CA LEU A 16 12.45 25.29 -21.38
C LEU A 16 11.88 25.02 -22.79
N ASP A 17 12.67 25.24 -23.85
CA ASP A 17 12.24 24.94 -25.22
C ASP A 17 12.06 23.43 -25.45
N PHE A 18 12.94 22.60 -24.89
CA PHE A 18 12.79 21.15 -24.90
C PHE A 18 11.54 20.70 -24.15
N ALA A 19 11.31 21.20 -22.94
CA ALA A 19 10.09 20.94 -22.17
C ALA A 19 8.84 21.39 -22.92
N ALA A 20 8.86 22.57 -23.55
CA ALA A 20 7.77 23.10 -24.37
C ALA A 20 7.53 22.28 -25.65
N LYS A 21 8.57 21.70 -26.25
CA LYS A 21 8.46 20.77 -27.39
C LYS A 21 7.89 19.42 -26.96
N CYS A 22 8.34 18.87 -25.83
CA CYS A 22 7.79 17.64 -25.25
C CYS A 22 6.32 17.80 -24.86
N ALA A 23 5.96 18.91 -24.20
CA ALA A 23 4.59 19.24 -23.83
C ALA A 23 3.67 19.40 -25.06
N ARG A 24 4.17 19.96 -26.17
CA ARG A 24 3.39 20.11 -27.42
C ARG A 24 3.25 18.82 -28.23
N ASN A 25 4.29 17.98 -28.27
CA ASN A 25 4.36 16.87 -29.24
C ASN A 25 4.22 15.47 -28.62
N VAL A 26 4.74 15.27 -27.40
CA VAL A 26 4.84 13.95 -26.76
C VAL A 26 3.67 13.76 -25.79
N GLN A 27 3.42 14.74 -24.93
CA GLN A 27 2.37 14.67 -23.91
C GLN A 27 0.96 14.37 -24.48
N PRO A 28 0.50 15.02 -25.58
CA PRO A 28 -0.82 14.71 -26.14
C PRO A 28 -0.91 13.28 -26.69
N ARG A 29 0.19 12.75 -27.25
CA ARG A 29 0.25 11.38 -27.77
C ARG A 29 0.20 10.36 -26.64
N LEU A 30 0.96 10.59 -25.57
CA LEU A 30 0.91 9.73 -24.39
C LEU A 30 -0.47 9.76 -23.75
N GLN A 31 -1.06 10.94 -23.60
CA GLN A 31 -2.42 11.08 -23.07
C GLN A 31 -3.45 10.33 -23.94
N ALA A 32 -3.38 10.48 -25.27
CA ALA A 32 -4.24 9.73 -26.19
C ALA A 32 -4.01 8.22 -26.11
N HIS A 33 -2.77 7.77 -25.85
CA HIS A 33 -2.46 6.36 -25.58
C HIS A 33 -3.14 5.87 -24.30
N TYR A 34 -3.02 6.60 -23.19
CA TYR A 34 -3.67 6.23 -21.93
C TYR A 34 -5.20 6.22 -22.04
N VAL A 35 -5.81 7.19 -22.73
CA VAL A 35 -7.26 7.20 -22.99
C VAL A 35 -7.68 5.97 -23.82
N ARG A 36 -6.84 5.54 -24.77
CA ARG A 36 -7.10 4.34 -25.59
C ARG A 36 -7.01 3.03 -24.79
N LEU A 37 -6.37 3.02 -23.62
CA LEU A 37 -6.30 1.82 -22.79
C LEU A 37 -7.70 1.37 -22.36
N PHE A 38 -8.62 2.29 -22.05
CA PHE A 38 -10.01 1.95 -21.70
C PHE A 38 -10.70 1.17 -22.82
N THR A 39 -10.51 1.54 -24.09
CA THR A 39 -11.11 0.79 -25.21
C THR A 39 -10.37 -0.50 -25.51
N THR A 40 -9.04 -0.52 -25.33
CA THR A 40 -8.19 -1.68 -25.61
C THR A 40 -8.43 -2.80 -24.60
N LEU A 41 -8.54 -2.46 -23.32
CA LEU A 41 -8.73 -3.42 -22.23
C LEU A 41 -10.17 -3.96 -22.14
N LYS A 42 -11.15 -3.21 -22.66
CA LYS A 42 -12.55 -3.67 -22.75
C LYS A 42 -12.72 -4.90 -23.64
N ARG A 43 -11.96 -4.97 -24.74
CA ARG A 43 -12.04 -6.03 -25.74
C ARG A 43 -10.69 -6.74 -25.84
N PRO A 44 -10.36 -7.59 -24.87
CA PRO A 44 -9.09 -8.29 -24.85
C PRO A 44 -9.00 -9.23 -26.06
N GLY A 45 -7.78 -9.46 -26.54
CA GLY A 45 -7.52 -10.51 -27.54
C GLY A 45 -7.63 -11.93 -26.99
N ARG A 46 -7.92 -12.10 -25.68
CA ARG A 46 -7.95 -13.39 -24.97
C ARG A 46 -9.11 -13.44 -23.98
N SER A 47 -9.82 -14.57 -23.92
CA SER A 47 -10.81 -14.84 -22.88
C SER A 47 -10.14 -15.02 -21.51
N THR A 48 -10.77 -14.53 -20.44
CA THR A 48 -10.33 -14.78 -19.05
C THR A 48 -11.30 -15.72 -18.36
N THR A 49 -10.77 -16.58 -17.48
CA THR A 49 -11.57 -17.36 -16.53
C THR A 49 -11.66 -16.68 -15.15
N ASP A 50 -10.92 -15.60 -14.96
CA ASP A 50 -10.90 -14.83 -13.72
C ASP A 50 -12.14 -13.93 -13.65
N ALA A 51 -13.02 -14.21 -12.69
CA ALA A 51 -14.28 -13.51 -12.50
C ALA A 51 -14.09 -12.03 -12.14
N LEU A 52 -13.06 -11.69 -11.37
CA LEU A 52 -12.79 -10.32 -10.96
C LEU A 52 -12.29 -9.49 -12.15
N VAL A 53 -11.46 -10.09 -13.01
CA VAL A 53 -11.02 -9.47 -14.27
C VAL A 53 -12.20 -9.32 -15.24
N ALA A 54 -13.11 -10.30 -15.30
CA ALA A 54 -14.32 -10.22 -16.11
C ALA A 54 -15.23 -9.06 -15.65
N LEU A 55 -15.45 -8.93 -14.34
CA LEU A 55 -16.20 -7.83 -13.74
C LEU A 55 -15.54 -6.48 -14.04
N ALA A 56 -14.21 -6.39 -13.93
CA ALA A 56 -13.49 -5.16 -14.24
C ALA A 56 -13.69 -4.72 -15.71
N ARG A 57 -13.77 -5.68 -16.66
CA ARG A 57 -14.05 -5.38 -18.07
C ARG A 57 -15.48 -4.93 -18.31
N GLU A 58 -16.43 -5.51 -17.58
CA GLU A 58 -17.84 -5.08 -17.62
C GLU A 58 -17.98 -3.63 -17.15
N LYS A 59 -17.31 -3.29 -16.05
CA LYS A 59 -17.33 -1.98 -15.38
C LYS A 59 -16.43 -0.90 -16.01
N ILE A 60 -15.77 -1.20 -17.13
CA ILE A 60 -14.76 -0.30 -17.70
C ILE A 60 -15.31 1.02 -18.23
N ASP A 61 -16.57 1.04 -18.68
CA ASP A 61 -17.21 2.29 -19.13
C ASP A 61 -17.47 3.21 -17.93
N GLU A 62 -17.91 2.66 -16.80
CA GLU A 62 -18.11 3.42 -15.56
C GLU A 62 -16.76 3.93 -15.00
N ALA A 63 -15.72 3.09 -15.04
CA ALA A 63 -14.37 3.52 -14.68
C ALA A 63 -13.87 4.64 -15.61
N LYS A 64 -14.18 4.58 -16.90
CA LYS A 64 -13.79 5.63 -17.85
C LYS A 64 -14.40 6.98 -17.47
N ASP A 65 -15.66 7.01 -17.04
CA ASP A 65 -16.34 8.23 -16.60
C ASP A 65 -15.78 8.76 -15.26
N LEU A 66 -15.24 7.88 -14.42
CA LEU A 66 -14.52 8.27 -13.20
C LEU A 66 -13.17 8.95 -13.49
N PHE A 67 -12.45 8.48 -14.51
CA PHE A 67 -11.06 8.91 -14.78
C PHE A 67 -10.92 10.00 -15.85
N LEU A 68 -11.93 10.23 -16.69
CA LEU A 68 -11.84 11.13 -17.84
C LEU A 68 -12.93 12.20 -17.80
N GLU A 69 -12.56 13.42 -18.19
CA GLU A 69 -13.47 14.54 -18.41
C GLU A 69 -13.61 14.83 -19.91
N GLU A 70 -14.81 15.27 -20.32
CA GLU A 70 -15.04 15.76 -21.68
C GLU A 70 -14.66 17.24 -21.80
N ILE A 71 -13.67 17.55 -22.63
CA ILE A 71 -13.24 18.91 -22.90
C ILE A 71 -13.77 19.36 -24.26
N ARG A 72 -14.45 20.50 -24.27
CA ARG A 72 -14.90 21.18 -25.49
C ARG A 72 -13.89 22.24 -25.88
N THR A 73 -13.30 22.08 -27.05
CA THR A 73 -12.43 23.12 -27.64
C THR A 73 -13.26 24.31 -28.15
N PRO A 74 -12.65 25.50 -28.26
CA PRO A 74 -13.29 26.67 -28.88
C PRO A 74 -13.79 26.39 -30.31
N ASP A 75 -13.14 25.46 -31.01
CA ASP A 75 -13.47 25.03 -32.38
C ASP A 75 -14.66 24.03 -32.43
N GLY A 76 -15.32 23.77 -31.29
CA GLY A 76 -16.49 22.89 -31.19
C GLY A 76 -16.16 21.39 -31.18
N LYS A 77 -14.88 20.98 -31.18
CA LYS A 77 -14.48 19.57 -31.05
C LYS A 77 -14.48 19.15 -29.59
N THR A 78 -15.06 17.99 -29.30
CA THR A 78 -14.99 17.33 -27.99
C THR A 78 -13.90 16.27 -27.98
N PHE A 79 -13.16 16.17 -26.88
CA PHE A 79 -12.24 15.06 -26.65
C PHE A 79 -12.18 14.71 -25.16
N LEU A 80 -11.81 13.47 -24.86
CA LEU A 80 -11.66 12.99 -23.49
C LEU A 80 -10.23 13.17 -23.01
N GLN A 81 -10.09 13.62 -21.77
CA GLN A 81 -8.81 13.88 -21.13
C GLN A 81 -8.88 13.55 -19.64
N PHE A 82 -7.76 13.10 -19.08
CA PHE A 82 -7.63 13.00 -17.62
C PHE A 82 -7.71 14.39 -16.97
N PRO A 83 -8.44 14.52 -15.85
CA PRO A 83 -8.51 15.78 -15.12
C PRO A 83 -7.13 16.16 -14.56
N LYS A 84 -6.92 17.43 -14.23
CA LYS A 84 -5.60 17.92 -13.77
C LYS A 84 -5.06 17.20 -12.53
N HIS A 85 -5.95 16.68 -11.67
CA HIS A 85 -5.59 16.01 -10.42
C HIS A 85 -5.30 14.51 -10.61
N ILE A 86 -5.57 13.93 -11.78
CA ILE A 86 -5.18 12.56 -12.13
C ILE A 86 -4.25 12.64 -13.34
N SER A 87 -2.97 12.30 -13.17
CA SER A 87 -2.02 12.35 -14.28
C SER A 87 -1.31 11.02 -14.44
N PRO A 88 -1.58 10.26 -15.52
CA PRO A 88 -0.82 9.05 -15.84
C PRO A 88 0.63 9.34 -16.27
N LEU A 89 1.02 10.61 -16.38
CA LEU A 89 2.35 11.04 -16.82
C LEU A 89 3.24 11.51 -15.67
N LEU A 90 2.63 11.98 -14.59
CA LEU A 90 3.31 12.63 -13.47
C LEU A 90 2.97 11.99 -12.12
N GLY A 91 1.85 11.27 -12.02
CA GLY A 91 1.34 10.73 -10.77
C GLY A 91 1.71 9.28 -10.58
N ASP A 92 2.50 9.01 -9.54
CA ASP A 92 2.71 7.66 -9.06
C ASP A 92 1.38 7.07 -8.54
N ALA A 93 1.04 5.87 -9.01
CA ALA A 93 -0.23 5.19 -8.69
C ALA A 93 -1.50 5.98 -9.07
N TRP A 94 -1.46 6.73 -10.19
CA TRP A 94 -2.60 7.51 -10.71
C TRP A 94 -3.91 6.72 -10.84
N THR A 95 -3.84 5.40 -11.06
CA THR A 95 -5.01 4.51 -11.15
C THR A 95 -5.72 4.32 -9.81
N PHE A 96 -5.06 4.66 -8.71
CA PHE A 96 -5.60 4.60 -7.35
C PHE A 96 -5.98 5.99 -6.81
N ALA A 97 -5.76 7.06 -7.59
CA ALA A 97 -6.04 8.44 -7.17
C ALA A 97 -7.47 8.65 -6.64
N PRO A 98 -8.53 8.03 -7.21
CA PRO A 98 -9.88 8.17 -6.67
C PRO A 98 -10.03 7.70 -5.22
N ILE A 99 -9.26 6.70 -4.76
CA ILE A 99 -9.32 6.23 -3.36
C ILE A 99 -8.94 7.37 -2.41
N ARG A 100 -7.88 8.11 -2.74
CA ARG A 100 -7.46 9.28 -1.95
C ARG A 100 -8.52 10.36 -1.94
N MET A 101 -9.15 10.62 -3.08
CA MET A 101 -10.21 11.63 -3.19
C MET A 101 -11.42 11.29 -2.32
N VAL A 102 -11.80 10.02 -2.27
CA VAL A 102 -12.87 9.54 -1.37
C VAL A 102 -12.45 9.70 0.09
N LEU A 103 -11.21 9.36 0.46
CA LEU A 103 -10.71 9.58 1.82
C LEU A 103 -10.74 11.06 2.21
N ASP A 104 -10.26 11.95 1.34
CA ASP A 104 -10.27 13.39 1.59
C ASP A 104 -11.70 13.93 1.74
N ALA A 105 -12.65 13.43 0.95
CA ALA A 105 -14.06 13.79 1.07
C ALA A 105 -14.68 13.25 2.37
N TYR A 106 -14.32 12.03 2.76
CA TYR A 106 -14.74 11.38 4.00
C TYR A 106 -14.22 12.14 5.23
N GLN A 107 -12.96 12.58 5.22
CA GLN A 107 -12.32 13.29 6.33
C GLN A 107 -12.78 14.75 6.49
N LYS A 108 -13.28 15.39 5.43
CA LYS A 108 -13.82 16.76 5.48
C LYS A 108 -15.17 16.88 6.18
N ARG A 109 -15.88 15.77 6.39
CA ARG A 109 -17.19 15.77 7.06
C ARG A 109 -17.02 15.99 8.58
N PRO A 110 -18.00 16.61 9.26
CA PRO A 110 -17.94 16.83 10.70
C PRO A 110 -17.84 15.49 11.45
N ALA A 111 -17.02 15.48 12.51
CA ALA A 111 -16.83 14.30 13.35
C ALA A 111 -18.18 13.73 13.83
N GLY A 112 -18.42 12.44 13.56
CA GLY A 112 -19.67 11.75 13.87
C GLY A 112 -20.70 11.67 12.72
N GLN A 113 -20.40 12.25 11.55
CA GLN A 113 -21.21 12.13 10.32
C GLN A 113 -20.41 11.55 9.13
N ASN A 114 -19.25 10.95 9.43
CA ASN A 114 -18.39 10.33 8.44
C ASN A 114 -18.92 8.93 8.15
N GLU A 115 -19.99 8.85 7.37
CA GLU A 115 -20.51 7.58 6.86
C GLU A 115 -20.04 7.36 5.42
N VAL A 116 -19.66 6.12 5.11
CA VAL A 116 -19.31 5.71 3.75
C VAL A 116 -20.62 5.53 2.98
N SER A 117 -20.82 6.32 1.92
CA SER A 117 -21.98 6.17 1.03
C SER A 117 -21.74 5.09 -0.01
N GLN A 118 -22.81 4.63 -0.67
CA GLN A 118 -22.69 3.68 -1.79
C GLN A 118 -21.80 4.24 -2.92
N ASP A 119 -21.90 5.53 -3.22
CA ASP A 119 -21.04 6.19 -4.22
C ASP A 119 -19.55 6.09 -3.86
N HIS A 120 -19.21 6.18 -2.57
CA HIS A 120 -17.82 6.02 -2.13
C HIS A 120 -17.31 4.59 -2.39
N ILE A 121 -18.15 3.59 -2.12
CA ILE A 121 -17.83 2.18 -2.38
C ILE A 121 -17.64 1.95 -3.88
N GLU A 122 -18.56 2.43 -4.70
CA GLU A 122 -18.51 2.30 -6.16
C GLU A 122 -17.25 2.96 -6.75
N ILE A 123 -16.90 4.17 -6.32
CA ILE A 123 -15.68 4.86 -6.76
C ILE A 123 -14.42 4.04 -6.44
N VAL A 124 -14.35 3.48 -5.22
CA VAL A 124 -13.20 2.66 -4.80
C VAL A 124 -13.16 1.33 -5.57
N GLN A 125 -14.30 0.67 -5.77
CA GLN A 125 -14.41 -0.53 -6.61
C GLN A 125 -13.92 -0.26 -8.03
N LEU A 126 -14.42 0.78 -8.70
CA LEU A 126 -14.03 1.15 -10.06
C LEU A 126 -12.53 1.46 -10.17
N SER A 127 -11.98 2.18 -9.19
CA SER A 127 -10.55 2.49 -9.09
C SER A 127 -9.69 1.22 -8.98
N LEU A 128 -10.08 0.29 -8.10
CA LEU A 128 -9.38 -0.97 -7.89
C LEU A 128 -9.50 -1.92 -9.10
N LEU A 129 -10.69 -2.06 -9.67
CA LEU A 129 -10.94 -2.87 -10.87
C LEU A 129 -10.17 -2.34 -12.09
N TRP A 130 -10.14 -1.01 -12.27
CA TRP A 130 -9.34 -0.38 -13.33
C TRP A 130 -7.85 -0.66 -13.15
N SER A 131 -7.35 -0.48 -11.93
CA SER A 131 -5.97 -0.79 -11.58
C SER A 131 -5.65 -2.26 -11.84
N LEU A 132 -6.60 -3.17 -11.55
CA LEU A 132 -6.44 -4.61 -11.72
C LEU A 132 -6.32 -5.00 -13.20
N LEU A 133 -7.10 -4.37 -14.08
CA LEU A 133 -6.97 -4.59 -15.53
C LEU A 133 -5.61 -4.18 -16.05
N LEU A 134 -5.09 -3.03 -15.60
CA LEU A 134 -3.76 -2.60 -15.97
C LEU A 134 -2.68 -3.56 -15.43
N PHE A 135 -2.83 -4.01 -14.19
CA PHE A 135 -1.92 -4.98 -13.58
C PHE A 135 -1.91 -6.32 -14.35
N THR A 136 -3.07 -6.81 -14.75
CA THR A 136 -3.23 -8.13 -15.38
C THR A 136 -2.89 -8.12 -16.87
N ASP A 137 -3.48 -7.19 -17.62
CA ASP A 137 -3.43 -7.19 -19.10
C ASP A 137 -2.35 -6.24 -19.66
N GLN A 138 -1.84 -5.29 -18.86
CA GLN A 138 -0.80 -4.33 -19.23
C GLN A 138 0.32 -4.26 -18.20
N MET A 139 0.71 -5.44 -17.68
CA MET A 139 1.64 -5.59 -16.56
C MET A 139 2.93 -4.77 -16.71
N THR A 140 3.55 -4.73 -17.90
CA THR A 140 4.76 -3.91 -18.14
C THR A 140 4.49 -2.43 -17.90
N LEU A 141 3.38 -1.90 -18.40
CA LEU A 141 3.00 -0.51 -18.19
C LEU A 141 2.78 -0.25 -16.70
N PHE A 142 2.05 -1.13 -16.02
CA PHE A 142 1.80 -1.05 -14.58
C PHE A 142 3.11 -0.92 -13.79
N TYR A 143 4.04 -1.87 -13.95
CA TYR A 143 5.33 -1.85 -13.24
C TYR A 143 6.22 -0.65 -13.59
N THR A 144 6.10 -0.07 -14.80
CA THR A 144 6.89 1.10 -15.19
C THR A 144 6.32 2.44 -14.71
N THR A 145 5.04 2.50 -14.36
CA THR A 145 4.33 3.75 -14.06
C THR A 145 3.79 3.84 -12.64
N ILE A 146 3.81 2.74 -11.89
CA ILE A 146 3.21 2.66 -10.57
C ILE A 146 4.27 2.25 -9.55
N ASN A 147 4.50 3.13 -8.57
CA ASN A 147 5.41 2.90 -7.48
C ASN A 147 4.75 2.04 -6.38
N PRO A 148 5.40 0.96 -5.91
CA PRO A 148 4.88 0.11 -4.84
C PRO A 148 4.54 0.84 -3.54
N ASN A 149 5.29 1.89 -3.19
CA ASN A 149 5.06 2.68 -1.98
C ASN A 149 3.68 3.37 -2.02
N ASP A 150 3.34 3.95 -3.18
CA ASP A 150 2.08 4.65 -3.35
C ASP A 150 0.92 3.66 -3.37
N VAL A 151 1.09 2.48 -4.00
CA VAL A 151 0.07 1.41 -3.95
C VAL A 151 -0.17 0.94 -2.51
N TYR A 152 0.90 0.78 -1.71
CA TYR A 152 0.75 0.44 -0.29
C TYR A 152 -0.12 1.48 0.42
N VAL A 153 0.23 2.77 0.30
CA VAL A 153 -0.52 3.84 0.96
C VAL A 153 -1.97 3.87 0.49
N ARG A 154 -2.22 3.83 -0.83
CA ARG A 154 -3.58 3.90 -1.39
C ARG A 154 -4.45 2.73 -1.00
N ILE A 155 -3.88 1.52 -0.90
CA ILE A 155 -4.63 0.36 -0.40
C ILE A 155 -4.97 0.55 1.08
N GLY A 156 -4.03 1.03 1.91
CA GLY A 156 -4.34 1.22 3.31
C GLY A 156 -5.34 2.34 3.60
N GLU A 157 -5.48 3.31 2.70
CA GLU A 157 -6.55 4.33 2.77
C GLU A 157 -7.96 3.71 2.74
N VAL A 158 -8.13 2.52 2.14
CA VAL A 158 -9.39 1.75 2.21
C VAL A 158 -9.74 1.40 3.66
N PHE A 159 -8.76 0.94 4.45
CA PHE A 159 -8.98 0.57 5.85
C PHE A 159 -9.23 1.79 6.74
N LEU A 160 -8.64 2.94 6.41
CA LEU A 160 -8.87 4.20 7.14
C LEU A 160 -10.31 4.71 7.02
N MET A 161 -11.02 4.36 5.94
CA MET A 161 -12.39 4.79 5.69
C MET A 161 -13.45 3.92 6.40
N GLY A 162 -13.10 2.75 6.92
CA GLY A 162 -14.00 1.94 7.75
C GLY A 162 -14.46 0.61 7.16
N GLN A 163 -15.12 -0.19 8.01
CA GLN A 163 -15.59 -1.55 7.69
C GLN A 163 -16.62 -1.62 6.56
N GLN A 164 -17.39 -0.55 6.30
CA GLN A 164 -18.34 -0.54 5.19
C GLN A 164 -17.61 -0.64 3.84
N LEU A 165 -16.43 -0.02 3.73
CA LEU A 165 -15.62 -0.06 2.53
C LEU A 165 -14.75 -1.32 2.47
N SER A 166 -14.04 -1.63 3.56
CA SER A 166 -13.20 -2.83 3.62
C SER A 166 -13.99 -4.13 3.72
N GLY A 167 -15.29 -4.06 4.01
CA GLY A 167 -16.24 -5.17 4.04
C GLY A 167 -16.88 -5.51 2.70
N ASP A 168 -16.70 -4.67 1.69
CA ASP A 168 -17.23 -4.91 0.35
C ASP A 168 -16.46 -6.04 -0.35
N GLU A 169 -17.19 -7.00 -0.90
CA GLU A 169 -16.61 -8.22 -1.49
C GLU A 169 -15.65 -7.92 -2.65
N VAL A 170 -16.02 -6.98 -3.53
CA VAL A 170 -15.19 -6.64 -4.70
C VAL A 170 -13.93 -5.91 -4.24
N VAL A 171 -14.07 -4.98 -3.30
CA VAL A 171 -12.93 -4.28 -2.69
C VAL A 171 -11.98 -5.28 -2.02
N GLN A 172 -12.50 -6.20 -1.21
CA GLN A 172 -11.69 -7.24 -0.54
C GLN A 172 -10.91 -8.08 -1.55
N GLN A 173 -11.59 -8.63 -2.56
CA GLN A 173 -10.94 -9.46 -3.57
C GLN A 173 -9.85 -8.70 -4.34
N CYS A 174 -10.08 -7.42 -4.67
CA CYS A 174 -9.08 -6.57 -5.31
C CYS A 174 -7.89 -6.27 -4.38
N VAL A 175 -8.16 -5.91 -3.12
CA VAL A 175 -7.13 -5.62 -2.12
C VAL A 175 -6.28 -6.85 -1.87
N ALA A 176 -6.89 -8.00 -1.65
CA ALA A 176 -6.19 -9.28 -1.48
C ALA A 176 -5.30 -9.58 -2.70
N ARG A 177 -5.82 -9.37 -3.92
CA ARG A 177 -5.05 -9.57 -5.15
C ARG A 177 -3.80 -8.70 -5.20
N PHE A 178 -3.94 -7.39 -4.96
CA PHE A 178 -2.80 -6.48 -4.95
C PHE A 178 -1.83 -6.76 -3.80
N GLN A 179 -2.32 -7.13 -2.62
CA GLN A 179 -1.45 -7.49 -1.49
C GLN A 179 -0.62 -8.73 -1.82
N GLN A 180 -1.27 -9.80 -2.29
CA GLN A 180 -0.63 -11.10 -2.52
C GLN A 180 0.28 -11.11 -3.74
N GLU A 181 -0.20 -10.61 -4.88
CA GLU A 181 0.52 -10.73 -6.15
C GLU A 181 1.48 -9.57 -6.41
N TYR A 182 1.14 -8.37 -5.92
CA TYR A 182 1.95 -7.17 -6.14
C TYR A 182 2.78 -6.78 -4.92
N LEU A 183 2.16 -6.31 -3.82
CA LEU A 183 2.87 -5.70 -2.69
C LEU A 183 3.82 -6.67 -1.98
N ILE A 184 3.38 -7.89 -1.67
CA ILE A 184 4.25 -8.90 -1.05
C ILE A 184 5.41 -9.23 -1.99
N THR A 185 5.16 -9.40 -3.29
CA THR A 185 6.21 -9.64 -4.29
C THR A 185 7.21 -8.48 -4.36
N GLN A 186 6.76 -7.23 -4.31
CA GLN A 186 7.64 -6.05 -4.32
C GLN A 186 8.42 -5.90 -3.01
N GLY A 187 7.78 -6.16 -1.87
CA GLY A 187 8.42 -6.15 -0.55
C GLY A 187 9.53 -7.19 -0.44
N MET A 188 9.29 -8.43 -0.88
CA MET A 188 10.30 -9.48 -0.92
C MET A 188 11.48 -9.17 -1.85
N LYS A 189 11.28 -8.30 -2.86
CA LYS A 189 12.35 -7.80 -3.74
C LYS A 189 13.08 -6.57 -3.18
N GLY A 190 12.73 -6.10 -1.98
CA GLY A 190 13.32 -4.90 -1.38
C GLY A 190 12.91 -3.59 -2.09
N LEU A 191 11.81 -3.60 -2.84
CA LEU A 191 11.33 -2.45 -3.60
C LEU A 191 10.32 -1.61 -2.83
N LEU A 192 9.74 -2.14 -1.76
CA LEU A 192 8.88 -1.40 -0.83
C LEU A 192 9.75 -0.60 0.17
N LYS A 193 9.81 0.72 0.00
CA LYS A 193 10.67 1.63 0.78
C LYS A 193 9.81 2.66 1.51
N LEU A 194 9.21 2.26 2.62
CA LEU A 194 8.34 3.10 3.43
C LEU A 194 9.19 3.86 4.44
N SER A 195 9.84 4.93 3.96
CA SER A 195 10.71 5.74 4.80
C SER A 195 9.88 6.66 5.71
N ILE A 196 10.28 6.77 6.97
CA ILE A 196 9.65 7.71 7.92
C ILE A 196 9.93 9.17 7.53
N LEU A 197 11.08 9.43 6.89
CA LEU A 197 11.59 10.79 6.62
C LEU A 197 11.35 11.27 5.19
N LYS A 198 11.11 10.37 4.23
CA LYS A 198 10.84 10.76 2.84
C LYS A 198 9.33 10.80 2.60
N PRO A 199 8.81 11.85 1.94
CA PRO A 199 7.41 11.91 1.60
C PRO A 199 7.07 10.79 0.61
N ILE A 200 5.93 10.14 0.83
CA ILE A 200 5.25 9.31 -0.15
C ILE A 200 4.21 10.20 -0.82
N THR A 201 3.87 9.98 -2.10
CA THR A 201 3.02 10.92 -2.82
C THR A 201 1.67 11.08 -2.12
N GLY A 202 1.31 12.32 -1.75
CA GLY A 202 0.07 12.59 -1.02
C GLY A 202 0.06 12.12 0.44
N LEU A 203 1.23 11.86 1.04
CA LEU A 203 1.38 11.53 2.45
C LEU A 203 2.44 12.42 3.11
N ASP A 204 2.03 13.14 4.16
CA ASP A 204 2.92 14.07 4.88
C ASP A 204 4.04 13.34 5.61
N ASN A 205 3.70 12.28 6.34
CA ASN A 205 4.67 11.42 6.99
C ASN A 205 4.11 10.00 7.16
N PHE A 206 4.98 9.00 6.99
CA PHE A 206 4.57 7.59 7.05
C PHE A 206 4.18 7.13 8.46
N ILE A 207 4.81 7.68 9.50
CA ILE A 207 4.59 7.22 10.88
C ILE A 207 3.19 7.58 11.38
N SER A 208 2.69 8.80 11.14
CA SER A 208 1.32 9.21 11.48
C SER A 208 0.30 8.37 10.73
N TYR A 209 0.52 8.14 9.44
CA TYR A 209 -0.35 7.26 8.65
C TYR A 209 -0.41 5.84 9.21
N TYR A 210 0.75 5.27 9.57
CA TYR A 210 0.81 3.92 10.10
C TYR A 210 0.20 3.83 11.52
N GLU A 211 0.37 4.86 12.34
CA GLU A 211 -0.31 4.98 13.64
C GLU A 211 -1.83 5.08 13.49
N ASP A 212 -2.32 5.81 12.49
CA ASP A 212 -3.74 5.90 12.15
C ASP A 212 -4.29 4.53 11.69
N LEU A 213 -3.55 3.79 10.85
CA LEU A 213 -3.93 2.42 10.46
C LEU A 213 -4.06 1.50 11.67
N MET A 214 -3.07 1.50 12.56
CA MET A 214 -3.11 0.69 13.78
C MET A 214 -4.24 1.13 14.72
N ALA A 215 -4.50 2.43 14.85
CA ALA A 215 -5.62 2.93 15.65
C ALA A 215 -6.96 2.48 15.06
N ARG A 216 -7.11 2.51 13.74
CA ARG A 216 -8.33 2.03 13.06
C ARG A 216 -8.53 0.52 13.22
N PHE A 217 -7.45 -0.26 13.20
CA PHE A 217 -7.53 -1.69 13.51
C PHE A 217 -8.04 -1.92 14.94
N GLU A 218 -7.51 -1.18 15.92
CA GLU A 218 -7.98 -1.26 17.31
C GLU A 218 -9.44 -0.80 17.47
N GLU A 219 -9.89 0.22 16.74
CA GLU A 219 -11.28 0.69 16.79
C GLU A 219 -12.28 -0.32 16.21
N GLN A 220 -11.88 -1.00 15.12
CA GLN A 220 -12.76 -1.87 14.35
C GLN A 220 -12.84 -3.30 14.90
N GLY A 221 -11.88 -3.73 15.74
CA GLY A 221 -11.80 -5.11 16.20
C GLY A 221 -11.20 -6.04 15.13
N ASP A 222 -11.09 -7.35 15.45
CA ASP A 222 -10.61 -8.38 14.52
C ASP A 222 -11.39 -8.35 13.20
N GLY A 223 -10.82 -7.64 12.23
CA GLY A 223 -11.40 -7.42 10.92
C GLY A 223 -11.01 -8.50 9.93
N PHE A 224 -11.10 -8.16 8.65
CA PHE A 224 -10.78 -9.03 7.54
C PHE A 224 -9.26 -9.34 7.48
N PRO A 225 -8.86 -10.54 7.02
CA PRO A 225 -7.45 -10.94 6.92
C PRO A 225 -6.57 -9.92 6.18
N GLU A 226 -7.13 -9.22 5.20
CA GLU A 226 -6.45 -8.22 4.38
C GLU A 226 -5.93 -7.05 5.23
N PHE A 227 -6.61 -6.68 6.32
CA PHE A 227 -6.18 -5.56 7.15
C PHE A 227 -4.92 -5.94 7.96
N ILE A 228 -4.91 -7.12 8.60
CA ILE A 228 -3.72 -7.57 9.33
C ILE A 228 -2.55 -7.84 8.36
N ILE A 229 -2.82 -8.40 7.17
CA ILE A 229 -1.82 -8.56 6.11
C ILE A 229 -1.22 -7.21 5.73
N HIS A 230 -2.05 -6.17 5.57
CA HIS A 230 -1.57 -4.84 5.21
C HIS A 230 -0.63 -4.22 6.25
N ILE A 231 -0.99 -4.38 7.53
CA ILE A 231 -0.15 -3.95 8.65
C ILE A 231 1.19 -4.70 8.62
N LEU A 232 1.15 -6.04 8.48
CA LEU A 232 2.37 -6.86 8.46
C LEU A 232 3.27 -6.54 7.25
N ILE A 233 2.72 -6.24 6.07
CA ILE A 233 3.49 -5.79 4.91
C ILE A 233 4.29 -4.52 5.25
N GLY A 234 3.65 -3.52 5.85
CA GLY A 234 4.30 -2.25 6.19
C GLY A 234 5.40 -2.40 7.24
N ALA A 235 5.19 -3.27 8.23
CA ALA A 235 6.15 -3.52 9.29
C ALA A 235 7.32 -4.43 8.85
N TYR A 236 7.05 -5.57 8.22
CA TYR A 236 8.04 -6.62 8.02
C TYR A 236 8.64 -6.68 6.61
N LEU A 237 7.93 -6.18 5.59
CA LEU A 237 8.41 -6.19 4.21
C LEU A 237 8.99 -4.84 3.75
N ASN A 238 9.17 -3.89 4.68
CA ASN A 238 9.86 -2.64 4.40
C ASN A 238 11.36 -2.90 4.18
N ALA A 239 11.90 -2.42 3.07
CA ALA A 239 13.29 -2.61 2.70
C ALA A 239 14.27 -1.91 3.65
N SER A 240 13.82 -0.84 4.33
CA SER A 240 14.59 -0.19 5.40
C SER A 240 14.46 -1.01 6.69
N ILE A 241 15.51 -1.74 7.06
CA ILE A 241 15.55 -2.53 8.30
C ILE A 241 15.29 -1.63 9.51
N GLN A 242 15.90 -0.43 9.55
CA GLN A 242 15.70 0.50 10.64
C GLN A 242 14.22 0.92 10.80
N ASP A 243 13.57 1.34 9.70
CA ASP A 243 12.15 1.74 9.73
C ASP A 243 11.24 0.54 10.04
N SER A 244 11.61 -0.66 9.56
CA SER A 244 10.95 -1.92 9.88
C SER A 244 10.99 -2.22 11.39
N LEU A 245 12.15 -2.12 12.04
CA LEU A 245 12.26 -2.37 13.48
C LEU A 245 11.44 -1.35 14.31
N LEU A 246 11.40 -0.09 13.87
CA LEU A 246 10.60 0.95 14.53
C LEU A 246 9.09 0.67 14.43
N THR A 247 8.61 0.32 13.23
CA THR A 247 7.19 -0.02 13.00
C THR A 247 6.78 -1.29 13.74
N ILE A 248 7.66 -2.29 13.81
CA ILE A 248 7.41 -3.50 14.60
C ILE A 248 7.29 -3.17 16.09
N ARG A 249 8.20 -2.38 16.65
CA ARG A 249 8.11 -1.97 18.06
C ARG A 249 6.80 -1.24 18.36
N ALA A 250 6.27 -0.47 17.40
CA ALA A 250 4.97 0.19 17.55
C ALA A 250 3.80 -0.81 17.66
N LEU A 251 3.82 -1.91 16.88
CA LEU A 251 2.83 -3.00 16.96
C LEU A 251 2.79 -3.67 18.34
N TRP A 252 3.94 -3.70 19.04
CA TRP A 252 4.07 -4.29 20.36
C TRP A 252 3.86 -3.30 21.52
N SER A 253 3.49 -2.06 21.22
CA SER A 253 3.19 -1.06 22.25
C SER A 253 1.90 -1.38 23.02
N ASN A 254 1.84 -1.07 24.31
CA ASN A 254 0.68 -1.42 25.16
C ASN A 254 -0.68 -0.93 24.64
N LYS A 255 -0.69 0.11 23.79
CA LYS A 255 -1.88 0.66 23.13
C LYS A 255 -2.51 -0.26 22.07
N ARG A 256 -1.82 -1.34 21.66
CA ARG A 256 -2.19 -2.21 20.54
C ARG A 256 -2.62 -3.61 20.98
N SER A 257 -3.61 -3.67 21.87
CA SER A 257 -4.02 -4.94 22.48
C SER A 257 -4.79 -5.84 21.52
N ILE A 258 -5.68 -5.27 20.71
CA ILE A 258 -6.54 -6.04 19.80
C ILE A 258 -5.69 -6.63 18.68
N LEU A 259 -4.80 -5.82 18.10
CA LEU A 259 -3.85 -6.24 17.09
C LEU A 259 -2.99 -7.41 17.54
N ARG A 260 -2.49 -7.38 18.79
CA ARG A 260 -1.70 -8.49 19.35
C ARG A 260 -2.52 -9.76 19.59
N LEU A 261 -3.80 -9.61 19.90
CA LEU A 261 -4.69 -10.72 20.23
C LEU A 261 -5.48 -11.21 19.01
N SER A 262 -5.09 -10.78 17.81
CA SER A 262 -5.83 -11.11 16.59
C SER A 262 -5.70 -12.58 16.24
N THR A 263 -6.84 -13.26 16.17
CA THR A 263 -6.94 -14.72 15.97
C THR A 263 -7.30 -15.13 14.54
N ILE A 264 -7.23 -14.20 13.58
CA ILE A 264 -7.73 -14.40 12.21
C ILE A 264 -7.08 -15.63 11.57
N PRO A 265 -7.81 -16.75 11.39
CA PRO A 265 -7.28 -17.94 10.77
C PRO A 265 -7.33 -17.76 9.25
N SER A 266 -6.18 -17.54 8.63
CA SER A 266 -6.06 -17.36 7.17
C SER A 266 -4.82 -18.05 6.64
N ALA A 267 -4.99 -18.83 5.58
CA ALA A 267 -3.88 -19.48 4.88
C ALA A 267 -2.92 -18.44 4.29
N GLU A 268 -3.47 -17.31 3.84
CA GLU A 268 -2.74 -16.16 3.31
C GLU A 268 -1.88 -15.48 4.38
N VAL A 269 -2.41 -15.32 5.60
CA VAL A 269 -1.66 -14.79 6.74
C VAL A 269 -0.51 -15.74 7.09
N ASN A 270 -0.76 -17.04 7.17
CA ASN A 270 0.28 -18.02 7.47
C ASN A 270 1.38 -18.04 6.39
N ALA A 271 0.99 -18.00 5.11
CA ALA A 271 1.94 -17.92 4.00
C ALA A 271 2.77 -16.63 4.03
N LEU A 272 2.20 -15.52 4.50
CA LEU A 272 2.95 -14.28 4.73
C LEU A 272 3.95 -14.43 5.88
N ILE A 273 3.55 -15.03 7.01
CA ILE A 273 4.45 -15.29 8.15
C ILE A 273 5.67 -16.09 7.69
N GLU A 274 5.47 -17.16 6.91
CA GLU A 274 6.59 -17.96 6.37
C GLU A 274 7.55 -17.12 5.53
N LYS A 275 7.01 -16.25 4.65
CA LYS A 275 7.82 -15.32 3.84
C LYS A 275 8.59 -14.32 4.71
N ILE A 276 7.96 -13.79 5.77
CA ILE A 276 8.59 -12.86 6.71
C ILE A 276 9.74 -13.55 7.44
N VAL A 277 9.52 -14.75 7.97
CA VAL A 277 10.55 -15.53 8.69
C VAL A 277 11.73 -15.82 7.77
N HIS A 278 11.46 -16.21 6.52
CA HIS A 278 12.51 -16.41 5.53
C HIS A 278 13.30 -15.11 5.26
N LEU A 279 12.61 -13.99 5.05
CA LEU A 279 13.26 -12.70 4.85
C LEU A 279 14.13 -12.31 6.06
N ARG A 280 13.64 -12.53 7.29
CA ARG A 280 14.39 -12.23 8.51
C ARG A 280 15.69 -13.00 8.63
N LYS A 281 15.67 -14.30 8.32
CA LYS A 281 16.89 -15.12 8.24
C LYS A 281 17.92 -14.52 7.28
N THR A 282 17.48 -14.06 6.11
CA THR A 282 18.40 -13.44 5.13
C THR A 282 18.94 -12.07 5.57
N GLN A 283 18.20 -11.34 6.41
CA GLN A 283 18.60 -10.03 6.93
C GLN A 283 19.44 -10.11 8.21
N MET A 284 19.48 -11.27 8.86
CA MET A 284 20.10 -11.44 10.18
C MET A 284 21.56 -10.98 10.25
N PRO A 285 22.43 -11.26 9.27
CA PRO A 285 23.81 -10.76 9.30
C PRO A 285 23.89 -9.23 9.37
N THR A 286 23.08 -8.54 8.57
CA THR A 286 23.00 -7.07 8.58
C THR A 286 22.41 -6.52 9.87
N ILE A 287 21.41 -7.22 10.43
CA ILE A 287 20.79 -6.85 11.71
C ILE A 287 21.81 -6.95 12.84
N ALA A 288 22.55 -8.07 12.92
CA ALA A 288 23.56 -8.31 13.94
C ALA A 288 24.71 -7.29 13.87
N GLU A 289 25.13 -6.89 12.67
CA GLU A 289 26.23 -5.93 12.50
C GLU A 289 25.83 -4.48 12.77
N TYR A 290 24.67 -4.03 12.27
CA TYR A 290 24.32 -2.60 12.24
C TYR A 290 23.14 -2.21 13.15
N TYR A 291 22.30 -3.16 13.55
CA TYR A 291 21.02 -2.86 14.23
C TYR A 291 20.77 -3.71 15.48
N TYR A 292 21.83 -4.30 16.04
CA TYR A 292 21.77 -5.23 17.18
C TYR A 292 21.00 -4.69 18.38
N GLU A 293 21.25 -3.43 18.79
CA GLU A 293 20.60 -2.84 19.95
C GLU A 293 19.09 -2.70 19.75
N ALA A 294 18.67 -2.21 18.58
CA ALA A 294 17.25 -2.06 18.26
C ALA A 294 16.55 -3.42 18.18
N TYR A 295 17.22 -4.42 17.60
CA TYR A 295 16.70 -5.77 17.44
C TYR A 295 16.63 -6.55 18.78
N SER A 296 17.68 -6.51 19.59
CA SER A 296 17.72 -7.18 20.90
C SER A 296 16.63 -6.65 21.84
N HIS A 297 16.32 -5.35 21.79
CA HIS A 297 15.19 -4.79 22.52
C HIS A 297 13.84 -5.34 22.03
N MET A 298 13.64 -5.45 20.71
CA MET A 298 12.43 -6.03 20.13
C MET A 298 12.26 -7.50 20.52
N ILE A 299 13.33 -8.30 20.42
CA ILE A 299 13.34 -9.71 20.84
C ILE A 299 13.04 -9.85 22.34
N SER A 300 13.55 -8.94 23.17
CA SER A 300 13.22 -8.91 24.60
C SER A 300 11.73 -8.65 24.85
N GLN A 301 11.10 -7.77 24.05
CA GLN A 301 9.66 -7.53 24.10
C GLN A 301 8.87 -8.79 23.71
N TYR A 302 9.30 -9.49 22.65
CA TYR A 302 8.68 -10.76 22.23
C TYR A 302 8.77 -11.81 23.33
N ALA A 303 9.99 -12.04 23.84
CA ALA A 303 10.24 -13.02 24.89
C ALA A 303 9.44 -12.71 26.16
N SER A 304 9.32 -11.44 26.55
CA SER A 304 8.49 -11.01 27.68
C SER A 304 7.02 -11.32 27.43
N ALA A 305 6.47 -10.95 26.27
CA ALA A 305 5.07 -11.18 25.94
C ALA A 305 4.73 -12.68 25.88
N VAL A 306 5.58 -13.50 25.27
CA VAL A 306 5.42 -14.96 25.19
C VAL A 306 5.63 -15.64 26.56
N LYS A 307 6.49 -15.10 27.44
CA LYS A 307 6.66 -15.62 28.80
C LYS A 307 5.52 -15.21 29.73
N MET A 308 4.95 -14.02 29.57
CA MET A 308 3.76 -13.58 30.33
C MET A 308 2.51 -14.40 29.98
N SER A 309 2.46 -15.02 28.80
CA SER A 309 1.39 -15.96 28.43
C SER A 309 1.55 -17.36 29.05
N LYS A 310 2.38 -17.53 30.08
CA LYS A 310 2.57 -18.81 30.80
C LYS A 310 1.50 -19.10 31.86
N GLU A 311 0.58 -18.17 32.15
CA GLU A 311 -0.67 -18.50 32.85
C GLU A 311 -1.58 -19.30 31.91
N ASP A 312 -2.03 -20.49 32.35
CA ASP A 312 -2.69 -21.48 31.48
C ASP A 312 -3.92 -20.95 30.70
N SER A 313 -4.64 -19.96 31.25
CA SER A 313 -5.79 -19.31 30.60
C SER A 313 -5.42 -18.31 29.49
N LEU A 314 -4.24 -17.68 29.59
CA LEU A 314 -3.72 -16.74 28.57
C LEU A 314 -2.94 -17.48 27.48
N LYS A 315 -2.46 -18.69 27.78
CA LYS A 315 -1.67 -19.52 26.88
C LYS A 315 -2.45 -20.00 25.68
N GLU A 316 -3.66 -20.56 25.89
CA GLU A 316 -4.53 -20.99 24.79
C GLU A 316 -4.98 -19.81 23.92
N ARG A 317 -5.26 -18.67 24.55
CA ARG A 317 -5.72 -17.46 23.86
C ARG A 317 -4.63 -16.81 23.00
N ASN A 318 -3.38 -16.79 23.47
CA ASN A 318 -2.27 -16.15 22.75
C ASN A 318 -1.65 -17.05 21.68
N GLN A 319 -1.63 -18.38 21.88
CA GLN A 319 -1.02 -19.32 20.92
C GLN A 319 -1.74 -19.39 19.56
N GLY A 320 -3.03 -19.03 19.51
CA GLY A 320 -3.80 -18.95 18.27
C GLY A 320 -3.72 -17.62 17.52
N THR A 321 -2.88 -16.67 17.97
CA THR A 321 -2.85 -15.32 17.42
C THR A 321 -1.73 -15.11 16.41
N VAL A 322 -1.99 -14.28 15.41
CA VAL A 322 -1.07 -13.97 14.30
C VAL A 322 0.23 -13.37 14.83
N MET A 323 0.13 -12.38 15.73
CA MET A 323 1.29 -11.65 16.24
C MET A 323 2.19 -12.51 17.14
N PHE A 324 1.61 -13.35 18.00
CA PHE A 324 2.41 -14.24 18.84
C PHE A 324 3.02 -15.39 18.04
N ALA A 325 2.34 -15.90 17.01
CA ALA A 325 2.91 -16.87 16.08
C ALA A 325 4.15 -16.30 15.38
N LEU A 326 4.07 -15.06 14.91
CA LEU A 326 5.19 -14.37 14.28
C LEU A 326 6.35 -14.09 15.26
N ALA A 327 6.05 -13.61 16.47
CA ALA A 327 7.07 -13.40 17.51
C ALA A 327 7.77 -14.69 17.91
N LYS A 328 7.03 -15.79 18.06
CA LYS A 328 7.61 -17.10 18.30
C LYS A 328 8.52 -17.53 17.15
N ALA A 329 8.05 -17.41 15.91
CA ALA A 329 8.84 -17.80 14.76
C ALA A 329 10.14 -16.99 14.63
N GLU A 330 10.14 -15.68 14.94
CA GLU A 330 11.36 -14.88 14.98
C GLU A 330 12.28 -15.25 16.15
N LEU A 331 11.74 -15.57 17.33
CA LEU A 331 12.54 -16.08 18.45
C LEU A 331 13.27 -17.39 18.07
N ASP A 332 12.57 -18.29 17.38
CA ASP A 332 13.14 -19.55 16.90
C ASP A 332 14.26 -19.31 15.86
N VAL A 333 14.21 -18.21 15.08
CA VAL A 333 15.33 -17.83 14.18
C VAL A 333 16.57 -17.47 14.99
N VAL A 334 16.40 -16.69 16.06
CA VAL A 334 17.52 -16.24 16.90
C VAL A 334 18.14 -17.41 17.67
N GLU A 335 17.32 -18.32 18.19
CA GLU A 335 17.80 -19.54 18.88
C GLU A 335 18.50 -20.52 17.92
N GLY A 336 18.15 -20.50 16.62
CA GLY A 336 18.82 -21.32 15.61
C GLY A 336 20.17 -20.76 15.13
N ASP A 337 20.40 -19.46 15.28
CA ASP A 337 21.62 -18.74 14.89
C ASP A 337 22.47 -18.37 16.13
N GLU A 338 22.73 -19.33 17.04
CA GLU A 338 23.52 -19.11 18.28
C GLU A 338 24.91 -18.50 18.04
N GLU A 339 25.45 -18.60 16.82
CA GLU A 339 26.73 -17.98 16.43
C GLU A 339 26.65 -16.45 16.26
N CYS A 340 25.47 -15.87 16.05
CA CYS A 340 25.29 -14.43 15.80
C CYS A 340 24.87 -13.61 17.02
N PHE A 341 24.28 -14.22 18.06
CA PHE A 341 23.76 -13.51 19.23
C PHE A 341 24.23 -14.19 20.53
N VAL A 342 25.37 -13.76 21.07
CA VAL A 342 25.73 -14.06 22.45
C VAL A 342 24.98 -13.10 23.36
N PHE A 343 23.80 -13.52 23.85
CA PHE A 343 23.11 -12.80 24.92
C PHE A 343 23.92 -12.95 26.21
N HIS A 344 24.64 -11.89 26.60
CA HIS A 344 25.33 -11.80 27.89
C HIS A 344 24.41 -11.35 29.02
#